data_AF-A0A7C7HY34-F1
#
_entry.id   AF-A0A7C7HY34-F1
#
_cell.length_a   1.000
_cell.length_b   1.000
_cell.length_c   1.000
_cell.angle_alpha   90.00
_cell.angle_beta   90.00
_cell.angle_gamma   90.00
#
_symmetry.space_group_name_H-M   'P 1'
#
loop_
_entity.id
_entity.type
_entity.pdbx_description
1 polymer ?
#
loop_
_entity_poly.entity_id
_entity_poly.type
_entity_poly.pdbx_seq_one_letter_code
_entity_poly.pdbx_strand_id
1 'polypeptide(L)'
;IIGTFLGAQPKEAIEFQLNTISGQVLNSLDKTPVKNLRVEVLSGNNLLKDSTVTDENGHFNMDKVGYVWKPKILLLSRDYHKLTVKLNPDDLDSLNNITVHPMITPIPDDQKIPSLAKTPIESRAESFFIKGSVFYYLSIVNEQFSAERIRIKFRKVIDDGTGFIMLNINGMYYEPERCYVPQMGEYENLAYIIDDYFPSPVFGPSGLPQYLDNNLLEPTIIYGTVFDAYTGKAVAGAEVILAGSSKRRVTDEHGKYAFQVNKSGSYQIMVNPPFGYSSSQTGISEILVKSARGGWYRSNHYLNP
;
A
#
# COMPACT_ATOMS: atom_id res chain seq x y z
N ILE A 1 -62.39 16.64 -14.08
CA ILE A 1 -60.93 16.69 -13.83
C ILE A 1 -60.46 15.25 -13.74
N ILE A 2 -59.85 14.74 -14.81
CA ILE A 2 -59.30 13.37 -14.86
C ILE A 2 -57.86 13.49 -14.36
N GLY A 3 -57.60 13.01 -13.14
CA GLY A 3 -56.27 13.02 -12.55
C GLY A 3 -55.41 11.90 -13.12
N THR A 4 -54.35 12.27 -13.83
CA THR A 4 -53.31 11.35 -14.28
C THR A 4 -52.47 10.96 -13.06
N PHE A 5 -52.63 9.73 -12.57
CA PHE A 5 -51.68 9.14 -11.62
C PHE A 5 -50.44 8.72 -12.40
N LEU A 6 -49.38 9.53 -12.32
CA LEU A 6 -48.02 9.12 -12.71
C LEU A 6 -47.53 8.11 -11.67
N GLY A 7 -47.65 6.82 -11.97
CA GLY A 7 -46.95 5.77 -11.23
C GLY A 7 -45.46 5.91 -11.48
N ALA A 8 -44.74 6.61 -10.60
CA ALA A 8 -43.28 6.59 -10.62
C ALA A 8 -42.81 5.15 -10.31
N GLN A 9 -41.88 4.64 -11.11
CA GLN A 9 -41.26 3.33 -10.86
C GLN A 9 -40.55 3.39 -9.50
N PRO A 10 -40.86 2.50 -8.54
CA PRO A 10 -40.23 2.55 -7.22
C PRO A 10 -38.72 2.36 -7.37
N LYS A 11 -37.94 3.28 -6.79
CA LYS A 11 -36.47 3.26 -6.82
C LYS A 11 -35.90 1.98 -6.20
N GLU A 12 -36.65 1.40 -5.26
CA GLU A 12 -36.42 0.11 -4.60
C GLU A 12 -36.52 -1.10 -5.55
N ALA A 13 -37.18 -0.97 -6.72
CA ALA A 13 -37.20 -2.03 -7.73
C ALA A 13 -35.90 -2.10 -8.56
N ILE A 14 -35.00 -1.12 -8.41
CA ILE A 14 -33.75 -1.02 -9.15
C ILE A 14 -32.58 -1.37 -8.24
N GLU A 15 -32.50 -0.77 -7.05
CA GLU A 15 -31.43 -1.02 -6.07
C GLU A 15 -32.02 -1.58 -4.78
N PHE A 16 -31.36 -2.59 -4.20
CA PHE A 16 -31.71 -3.09 -2.87
C PHE A 16 -30.59 -2.80 -1.88
N GLN A 17 -30.96 -2.64 -0.61
CA GLN A 17 -30.00 -2.54 0.48
C GLN A 17 -29.46 -3.94 0.79
N LEU A 18 -28.15 -4.11 0.72
CA LEU A 18 -27.45 -5.30 1.18
C LEU A 18 -26.71 -4.93 2.47
N ASN A 19 -27.13 -5.48 3.60
CA ASN A 19 -26.50 -5.21 4.88
C ASN A 19 -25.23 -6.04 5.02
N THR A 20 -25.37 -7.36 5.09
CA THR A 20 -24.25 -8.28 5.18
C THR A 20 -24.33 -9.33 4.08
N ILE A 21 -23.17 -9.70 3.54
CA ILE A 21 -23.05 -10.91 2.72
C ILE A 21 -21.96 -11.80 3.29
N SER A 22 -22.30 -13.07 3.46
CA SER A 22 -21.40 -14.08 4.00
C SER A 22 -21.52 -15.38 3.22
N GLY A 23 -20.62 -16.32 3.51
CA GLY A 23 -20.67 -17.60 2.83
C GLY A 23 -19.48 -18.48 3.09
N GLN A 24 -19.47 -19.63 2.41
CA GLN A 24 -18.33 -20.53 2.35
C GLN A 24 -18.05 -20.92 0.90
N VAL A 25 -16.80 -20.78 0.47
CA VAL A 25 -16.40 -21.17 -0.87
C VAL A 25 -15.75 -22.55 -0.83
N LEU A 26 -16.23 -23.46 -1.68
CA LEU A 26 -15.73 -24.83 -1.76
C LEU A 26 -15.12 -25.11 -3.14
N ASN A 27 -14.15 -26.01 -3.18
CA ASN A 27 -13.58 -26.49 -4.42
C ASN A 27 -14.61 -27.40 -5.10
N SER A 28 -14.87 -27.16 -6.39
CA SER A 28 -15.92 -27.87 -7.11
C SER A 28 -15.63 -29.36 -7.29
N LEU A 29 -14.36 -29.79 -7.25
CA LEU A 29 -13.92 -31.17 -7.44
C LEU A 29 -14.02 -32.00 -6.17
N ASP A 30 -13.44 -31.54 -5.07
CA ASP A 30 -13.28 -32.33 -3.83
C ASP A 30 -14.14 -31.83 -2.66
N LYS A 31 -14.86 -30.71 -2.84
CA LYS A 31 -15.70 -30.05 -1.82
C LYS A 31 -14.93 -29.55 -0.60
N THR A 32 -13.61 -29.49 -0.68
CA THR A 32 -12.78 -28.90 0.38
C THR A 32 -12.95 -27.38 0.43
N PRO A 33 -12.79 -26.74 1.60
CA PRO A 33 -12.81 -25.29 1.67
C PRO A 33 -11.70 -24.62 0.88
N VAL A 34 -12.04 -23.55 0.18
CA VAL A 34 -11.09 -22.77 -0.61
C VAL A 34 -10.68 -21.54 0.20
N LYS A 35 -9.53 -21.63 0.85
CA LYS A 35 -8.91 -20.54 1.59
C LYS A 35 -8.22 -19.54 0.68
N ASN A 36 -7.99 -18.33 1.21
CA ASN A 36 -7.24 -17.26 0.54
C ASN A 36 -7.80 -16.89 -0.84
N LEU A 37 -9.11 -16.97 -1.04
CA LEU A 37 -9.77 -16.58 -2.29
C LEU A 37 -10.35 -15.17 -2.14
N ARG A 38 -10.01 -14.26 -3.06
CA ARG A 38 -10.55 -12.91 -3.06
C ARG A 38 -12.02 -12.94 -3.48
N VAL A 39 -12.88 -12.36 -2.66
CA VAL A 39 -14.33 -12.24 -2.90
C VAL A 39 -14.67 -10.75 -2.94
N GLU A 40 -15.15 -10.28 -4.08
CA GLU A 40 -15.53 -8.89 -4.30
C GLU A 40 -17.03 -8.78 -4.53
N VAL A 41 -17.71 -7.85 -3.85
CA VAL A 41 -19.08 -7.45 -4.20
C VAL A 41 -19.00 -6.31 -5.18
N LEU A 42 -19.56 -6.52 -6.37
CA LEU A 42 -19.62 -5.54 -7.44
C LEU A 42 -21.05 -5.13 -7.73
N SER A 43 -21.28 -3.85 -7.99
CA SER A 43 -22.53 -3.36 -8.58
C SER A 43 -22.61 -3.76 -10.08
N GLY A 44 -23.78 -3.63 -10.69
CA GLY A 44 -24.04 -4.02 -12.08
C GLY A 44 -23.18 -3.28 -13.11
N ASN A 45 -22.66 -2.10 -12.76
CA ASN A 45 -21.68 -1.34 -13.54
C ASN A 45 -20.21 -1.71 -13.23
N ASN A 46 -19.97 -2.82 -12.52
CA ASN A 46 -18.67 -3.28 -12.02
C ASN A 46 -17.99 -2.35 -10.99
N LEU A 47 -18.72 -1.42 -10.38
CA LEU A 47 -18.19 -0.65 -9.26
C LEU A 47 -17.99 -1.57 -8.05
N LEU A 48 -16.77 -1.61 -7.50
CA LEU A 48 -16.45 -2.31 -6.26
C LEU A 48 -17.21 -1.68 -5.09
N LYS A 49 -17.96 -2.51 -4.37
CA LYS A 49 -18.75 -2.10 -3.20
C LYS A 49 -18.09 -2.53 -1.91
N ASP A 50 -17.60 -3.75 -1.89
CA ASP A 50 -16.83 -4.31 -0.78
C ASP A 50 -15.96 -5.46 -1.29
N SER A 51 -14.93 -5.82 -0.52
CA SER A 51 -14.09 -6.98 -0.81
C SER A 51 -13.55 -7.61 0.46
N THR A 52 -13.43 -8.93 0.45
CA THR A 52 -12.83 -9.71 1.53
C THR A 52 -12.06 -10.89 0.95
N VAL A 53 -11.49 -11.72 1.82
CA VAL A 53 -10.82 -12.95 1.45
C VAL A 53 -11.35 -14.10 2.31
N THR A 54 -11.46 -15.29 1.73
CA THR A 54 -11.88 -16.47 2.49
C THR A 54 -10.84 -16.91 3.52
N ASP A 55 -11.29 -17.32 4.70
CA ASP A 55 -10.46 -17.83 5.79
C ASP A 55 -9.98 -19.27 5.54
N GLU A 56 -9.30 -19.89 6.53
CA GLU A 56 -8.81 -21.28 6.45
C GLU A 56 -9.91 -22.32 6.19
N ASN A 57 -11.14 -22.00 6.61
CA ASN A 57 -12.33 -22.82 6.43
C ASN A 57 -13.15 -22.37 5.22
N GLY A 58 -12.59 -21.52 4.34
CA GLY A 58 -13.25 -21.03 3.14
C GLY A 58 -14.39 -20.03 3.42
N HIS A 59 -14.57 -19.58 4.66
CA HIS A 59 -15.62 -18.64 5.03
C HIS A 59 -15.24 -17.21 4.71
N PHE A 60 -16.23 -16.41 4.35
CA PHE A 60 -16.05 -14.97 4.18
C PHE A 60 -17.24 -14.21 4.75
N ASN A 61 -16.99 -12.95 5.13
CA ASN A 61 -18.01 -12.03 5.61
C ASN A 61 -17.68 -10.60 5.17
N MET A 62 -18.70 -9.86 4.75
CA MET A 62 -18.65 -8.44 4.38
C MET A 62 -19.86 -7.76 5.00
N ASP A 63 -19.62 -6.77 5.86
CA ASP A 63 -20.64 -6.06 6.61
C ASP A 63 -20.81 -4.63 6.11
N LYS A 64 -22.04 -4.11 6.20
CA LYS A 64 -22.41 -2.73 5.83
C LYS A 64 -22.14 -2.41 4.36
N VAL A 65 -22.43 -3.35 3.46
CA VAL A 65 -22.19 -3.18 2.01
C VAL A 65 -22.98 -1.99 1.43
N GLY A 66 -24.24 -1.80 1.86
CA GLY A 66 -25.10 -0.69 1.48
C GLY A 66 -25.96 -0.95 0.24
N TYR A 67 -26.36 0.12 -0.45
CA TYR A 67 -27.26 0.00 -1.62
C TYR A 67 -26.52 -0.46 -2.88
N VAL A 68 -27.10 -1.45 -3.55
CA VAL A 68 -26.52 -2.13 -4.70
C VAL A 68 -27.53 -2.36 -5.82
N TRP A 69 -27.09 -2.11 -7.07
CA TRP A 69 -27.86 -2.33 -8.29
C TRP A 69 -27.36 -3.59 -9.01
N LYS A 70 -28.22 -4.58 -9.27
CA LYS A 70 -27.85 -5.85 -9.93
C LYS A 70 -26.49 -6.42 -9.47
N PRO A 71 -26.28 -6.56 -8.15
CA PRO A 71 -24.99 -6.94 -7.63
C PRO A 71 -24.57 -8.34 -8.04
N LYS A 72 -23.27 -8.58 -7.99
CA LYS A 72 -22.66 -9.88 -8.18
C LYS A 72 -21.46 -10.01 -7.25
N ILE A 73 -21.19 -11.22 -6.80
CA ILE A 73 -19.89 -11.55 -6.25
C ILE A 73 -18.96 -12.00 -7.35
N LEU A 74 -17.71 -11.57 -7.24
CA LEU A 74 -16.63 -11.98 -8.09
C LEU A 74 -15.57 -12.70 -7.25
N LEU A 75 -15.27 -13.94 -7.60
CA LEU A 75 -14.28 -14.76 -6.94
C LEU A 75 -13.02 -14.89 -7.80
N LEU A 76 -11.87 -14.58 -7.22
CA LEU A 76 -10.58 -14.44 -7.91
C LEU A 76 -9.46 -15.14 -7.14
N SER A 77 -8.71 -15.98 -7.85
CA SER A 77 -7.41 -16.52 -7.44
C SER A 77 -6.65 -16.95 -8.70
N ARG A 78 -5.33 -17.17 -8.60
CA ARG A 78 -4.54 -17.72 -9.71
C ARG A 78 -4.74 -19.21 -9.91
N ASP A 79 -5.13 -19.92 -8.86
CA ASP A 79 -5.28 -21.38 -8.89
C ASP A 79 -6.66 -21.83 -9.34
N TYR A 80 -7.56 -20.88 -9.59
CA TYR A 80 -8.97 -21.15 -9.86
C TYR A 80 -9.49 -20.34 -11.04
N HIS A 81 -10.41 -20.94 -11.80
CA HIS A 81 -11.13 -20.21 -12.82
C HIS A 81 -12.00 -19.14 -12.16
N LYS A 82 -11.84 -17.90 -12.63
CA LYS A 82 -12.66 -16.76 -12.24
C LYS A 82 -14.14 -17.14 -12.24
N LEU A 83 -14.81 -16.97 -11.10
CA LEU A 83 -16.23 -17.25 -10.95
C LEU A 83 -16.99 -15.97 -10.63
N THR A 84 -18.11 -15.75 -11.30
CA THR A 84 -19.01 -14.63 -11.02
C THR A 84 -20.38 -15.20 -10.68
N VAL A 85 -20.91 -14.82 -9.51
CA VAL A 85 -22.24 -15.25 -9.06
C VAL A 85 -23.12 -14.01 -8.91
N LYS A 86 -24.24 -13.99 -9.63
CA LYS A 86 -25.22 -12.92 -9.52
C LYS A 86 -25.96 -13.04 -8.19
N LEU A 87 -26.21 -11.91 -7.54
CA LEU A 87 -27.01 -11.84 -6.33
C LEU A 87 -28.38 -11.26 -6.71
N ASN A 88 -29.45 -11.94 -6.29
CA ASN A 88 -30.81 -11.50 -6.57
C ASN A 88 -31.44 -10.89 -5.30
N PRO A 89 -32.36 -9.93 -5.46
CA PRO A 89 -33.13 -9.41 -4.32
C PRO A 89 -33.90 -10.51 -3.57
N ASP A 90 -34.34 -11.55 -4.28
CA ASP A 90 -35.06 -12.69 -3.71
C ASP A 90 -34.20 -13.56 -2.77
N ASP A 91 -32.88 -13.38 -2.81
CA ASP A 91 -31.92 -14.08 -1.94
C ASP A 91 -31.76 -13.38 -0.57
N LEU A 92 -32.37 -12.19 -0.38
CA LEU A 92 -32.31 -11.43 0.87
C LEU A 92 -33.17 -12.09 1.95
N ASP A 93 -32.60 -12.19 3.16
CA ASP A 93 -33.38 -12.48 4.36
C ASP A 93 -34.17 -11.24 4.86
N SER A 94 -34.94 -11.40 5.93
CA SER A 94 -35.73 -10.30 6.53
C SER A 94 -34.88 -9.15 7.10
N LEU A 95 -33.57 -9.33 7.22
CA LEU A 95 -32.61 -8.36 7.71
C LEU A 95 -31.73 -7.79 6.59
N ASN A 96 -32.08 -8.06 5.32
CA ASN A 96 -31.34 -7.68 4.12
C ASN A 96 -29.93 -8.27 4.05
N ASN A 97 -29.74 -9.50 4.52
CA ASN A 97 -28.49 -10.24 4.37
C ASN A 97 -28.61 -11.30 3.30
N ILE A 98 -27.46 -11.69 2.74
CA ILE A 98 -27.34 -12.81 1.81
C ILE A 98 -26.30 -13.79 2.32
N THR A 99 -26.61 -15.09 2.30
CA THR A 99 -25.63 -16.16 2.52
C THR A 99 -25.47 -16.99 1.24
N VAL A 100 -24.24 -17.17 0.76
CA VAL A 100 -23.94 -17.94 -0.46
C VAL A 100 -22.92 -19.06 -0.20
N HIS A 101 -22.99 -20.12 -1.01
CA HIS A 101 -22.06 -21.24 -0.93
C HIS A 101 -21.50 -21.61 -2.32
N PRO A 102 -20.76 -20.70 -2.97
CA PRO A 102 -20.31 -20.94 -4.33
C PRO A 102 -19.25 -22.04 -4.39
N MET A 103 -19.28 -22.83 -5.47
CA MET A 103 -18.24 -23.81 -5.77
C MET A 103 -17.38 -23.30 -6.91
N ILE A 104 -16.07 -23.21 -6.70
CA ILE A 104 -15.11 -22.70 -7.69
C ILE A 104 -14.23 -23.82 -8.24
N THR A 105 -13.96 -23.77 -9.54
CA THR A 105 -13.22 -24.84 -10.25
C THR A 105 -11.73 -24.52 -10.29
N PRO A 106 -10.86 -25.42 -9.78
CA PRO A 106 -9.42 -25.22 -9.85
C PRO A 106 -8.94 -25.30 -11.31
N ILE A 107 -7.91 -24.53 -11.63
CA ILE A 107 -7.21 -24.61 -12.92
C ILE A 107 -6.32 -25.86 -12.89
N PRO A 108 -6.36 -26.73 -13.93
CA PRO A 108 -5.47 -27.89 -14.03
C PRO A 108 -3.99 -27.49 -13.97
N ASP A 109 -3.14 -28.31 -13.34
CA ASP A 109 -1.72 -27.97 -13.11
C ASP A 109 -0.94 -27.70 -14.41
N ASP A 110 -1.29 -28.34 -15.52
CA ASP A 110 -0.71 -28.13 -16.85
C ASP A 110 -1.19 -26.83 -17.54
N GLN A 111 -2.32 -26.28 -17.07
CA GLN A 111 -2.92 -25.03 -17.55
C GLN A 111 -2.67 -23.85 -16.59
N LYS A 112 -2.23 -24.13 -15.36
CA LYS A 112 -1.75 -23.10 -14.45
C LYS A 112 -0.62 -22.39 -15.17
N ILE A 113 -0.76 -21.08 -15.30
CA ILE A 113 0.29 -20.25 -15.88
C ILE A 113 1.54 -20.52 -15.03
N PRO A 114 2.60 -21.15 -15.59
CA PRO A 114 3.87 -21.25 -14.90
C PRO A 114 4.27 -19.83 -14.54
N SER A 115 4.80 -19.57 -13.35
CA SER A 115 5.15 -18.22 -12.91
C SER A 115 6.23 -17.60 -13.82
N LEU A 116 5.87 -17.08 -15.00
CA LEU A 116 6.80 -16.64 -16.03
C LEU A 116 6.32 -15.37 -16.75
N ALA A 117 7.20 -14.36 -16.71
CA ALA A 117 7.30 -13.13 -17.51
C ALA A 117 6.22 -12.02 -17.39
N LYS A 118 5.65 -11.80 -16.19
CA LYS A 118 5.61 -10.41 -15.67
C LYS A 118 7.02 -10.05 -15.20
N THR A 119 7.33 -8.79 -14.90
CA THR A 119 8.44 -8.54 -13.95
C THR A 119 8.23 -9.52 -12.79
N PRO A 120 9.20 -10.39 -12.48
CA PRO A 120 9.06 -11.36 -11.40
C PRO A 120 8.56 -10.64 -10.15
N ILE A 121 7.74 -11.31 -9.32
CA ILE A 121 7.19 -10.71 -8.10
C ILE A 121 8.31 -10.07 -7.26
N GLU A 122 9.49 -10.68 -7.28
CA GLU A 122 10.74 -10.21 -6.70
C GLU A 122 11.14 -8.84 -7.28
N SER A 123 11.22 -8.72 -8.61
CA SER A 123 11.56 -7.46 -9.29
C SER A 123 10.52 -6.37 -9.02
N ARG A 124 9.23 -6.74 -8.98
CA ARG A 124 8.15 -5.80 -8.68
C ARG A 124 8.24 -5.32 -7.24
N ALA A 125 8.41 -6.22 -6.28
CA ALA A 125 8.58 -5.89 -4.87
C ALA A 125 9.83 -5.03 -4.65
N GLU A 126 10.98 -5.42 -5.22
CA GLU A 126 12.25 -4.67 -5.12
C GLU A 126 12.15 -3.22 -5.60
N SER A 127 11.26 -2.93 -6.55
CA SER A 127 11.07 -1.57 -7.09
C SER A 127 10.57 -0.57 -6.04
N PHE A 128 9.91 -1.04 -4.97
CA PHE A 128 9.44 -0.20 -3.87
C PHE A 128 10.53 0.11 -2.84
N PHE A 129 11.63 -0.65 -2.85
CA PHE A 129 12.70 -0.54 -1.86
C PHE A 129 13.91 0.22 -2.40
N ILE A 130 13.77 1.51 -2.67
CA ILE A 130 14.87 2.28 -3.26
C ILE A 130 16.03 2.44 -2.25
N LYS A 131 17.27 2.15 -2.66
CA LYS A 131 18.44 2.33 -1.79
C LYS A 131 18.55 3.79 -1.35
N GLY A 132 18.64 4.02 -0.04
CA GLY A 132 18.68 5.33 0.58
C GLY A 132 17.31 5.88 1.02
N SER A 133 16.20 5.27 0.58
CA SER A 133 14.87 5.59 1.10
C SER A 133 14.57 4.79 2.38
N VAL A 134 13.32 4.89 2.84
CA VAL A 134 12.80 4.17 4.01
C VAL A 134 11.50 3.46 3.65
N PHE A 135 11.16 2.46 4.45
CA PHE A 135 9.83 1.86 4.54
C PHE A 135 9.49 1.67 6.02
N TYR A 136 8.25 1.30 6.33
CA TYR A 136 7.85 0.94 7.69
C TYR A 136 7.54 -0.55 7.79
N TYR A 137 7.92 -1.16 8.90
CA TYR A 137 7.56 -2.53 9.24
C TYR A 137 6.62 -2.55 10.44
N LEU A 138 5.46 -3.18 10.28
CA LEU A 138 4.40 -3.23 11.28
C LEU A 138 4.52 -4.48 12.16
N SER A 139 4.65 -4.25 13.46
CA SER A 139 4.63 -5.26 14.51
C SER A 139 3.37 -5.12 15.37
N ILE A 140 2.94 -6.22 15.97
CA ILE A 140 1.85 -6.24 16.94
C ILE A 140 2.47 -6.57 18.29
N VAL A 141 2.39 -5.65 19.24
CA VAL A 141 2.92 -5.81 20.59
C VAL A 141 1.78 -5.55 21.56
N ASN A 142 1.43 -6.54 22.39
CA ASN A 142 0.31 -6.46 23.34
C ASN A 142 -1.00 -6.00 22.68
N GLU A 143 -1.38 -6.64 21.58
CA GLU A 143 -2.59 -6.32 20.79
C GLU A 143 -2.61 -4.91 20.16
N GLN A 144 -1.50 -4.17 20.26
CA GLN A 144 -1.39 -2.83 19.70
C GLN A 144 -0.37 -2.77 18.56
N PHE A 145 -0.70 -1.99 17.54
CA PHE A 145 0.18 -1.74 16.41
C PHE A 145 1.37 -0.87 16.80
N SER A 146 2.55 -1.28 16.33
CA SER A 146 3.79 -0.51 16.41
C SER A 146 4.50 -0.59 15.07
N ALA A 147 5.02 0.53 14.57
CA ALA A 147 5.71 0.58 13.29
C ALA A 147 7.15 1.08 13.43
N GLU A 148 8.09 0.36 12.83
CA GLU A 148 9.51 0.73 12.81
C GLU A 148 9.88 1.31 11.45
N ARG A 149 10.53 2.48 11.42
CA ARG A 149 11.07 3.06 10.17
C ARG A 149 12.43 2.43 9.86
N ILE A 150 12.52 1.75 8.71
CA ILE A 150 13.74 1.06 8.29
C ILE A 150 14.36 1.77 7.10
N ARG A 151 15.63 2.17 7.23
CA ARG A 151 16.40 2.77 6.13
C ARG A 151 17.04 1.71 5.26
N ILE A 152 16.81 1.80 3.96
CA ILE A 152 17.22 0.78 2.98
C ILE A 152 18.67 1.02 2.55
N LYS A 153 19.59 0.14 2.95
CA LYS A 153 21.00 0.12 2.50
C LYS A 153 21.24 -0.97 1.47
N PHE A 154 20.59 -2.11 1.67
CA PHE A 154 20.61 -3.29 0.81
C PHE A 154 19.19 -3.84 0.69
N ARG A 155 18.87 -4.41 -0.47
CA ARG A 155 17.64 -5.18 -0.68
C ARG A 155 17.93 -6.38 -1.56
N LYS A 156 17.22 -7.45 -1.30
CA LYS A 156 17.05 -8.58 -2.21
C LYS A 156 15.72 -9.24 -1.87
N VAL A 157 14.93 -9.59 -2.88
CA VAL A 157 13.74 -10.39 -2.66
C VAL A 157 14.02 -11.85 -3.02
N ILE A 158 13.51 -12.75 -2.19
CA ILE A 158 13.70 -14.19 -2.33
C ILE A 158 12.33 -14.82 -2.54
N ASP A 159 12.18 -15.55 -3.63
CA ASP A 159 11.05 -16.46 -3.88
C ASP A 159 11.36 -17.82 -3.25
N ASP A 160 10.39 -18.41 -2.57
CA ASP A 160 10.50 -19.74 -1.96
C ASP A 160 10.24 -20.90 -2.94
N GLY A 161 9.98 -20.58 -4.21
CA GLY A 161 9.66 -21.53 -5.27
C GLY A 161 8.17 -21.85 -5.40
N THR A 162 7.34 -21.29 -4.52
CA THR A 162 5.88 -21.42 -4.56
C THR A 162 5.19 -20.14 -5.06
N GLY A 163 5.96 -19.07 -5.32
CA GLY A 163 5.47 -17.76 -5.75
C GLY A 163 5.15 -16.82 -4.59
N PHE A 164 5.40 -17.22 -3.35
CA PHE A 164 5.47 -16.32 -2.20
C PHE A 164 6.90 -15.77 -2.05
N ILE A 165 6.99 -14.56 -1.51
CA ILE A 165 8.28 -13.86 -1.39
C ILE A 165 8.58 -13.46 0.04
N MET A 166 9.87 -13.40 0.34
CA MET A 166 10.40 -12.82 1.57
C MET A 166 11.42 -11.74 1.23
N LEU A 167 11.35 -10.62 1.94
CA LEU A 167 12.18 -9.45 1.67
C LEU A 167 13.43 -9.51 2.55
N ASN A 168 14.61 -9.67 1.96
CA ASN A 168 15.88 -9.51 2.66
C ASN A 168 16.32 -8.05 2.56
N ILE A 169 16.05 -7.25 3.60
CA ILE A 169 16.46 -5.85 3.69
C ILE A 169 17.52 -5.70 4.76
N ASN A 170 18.69 -5.14 4.40
CA ASN A 170 19.82 -4.97 5.31
C ASN A 170 20.30 -6.25 6.03
N GLY A 171 20.04 -7.43 5.48
CA GLY A 171 20.40 -8.72 6.10
C GLY A 171 19.33 -9.30 7.03
N MET A 172 18.19 -8.61 7.20
CA MET A 172 17.03 -9.08 7.95
C MET A 172 15.89 -9.45 6.99
N TYR A 173 15.08 -10.43 7.40
CA TYR A 173 13.95 -10.92 6.62
C TYR A 173 12.65 -10.28 7.09
N TYR A 174 11.80 -9.90 6.14
CA TYR A 174 10.51 -9.27 6.38
C TYR A 174 9.43 -9.87 5.49
N GLU A 175 8.26 -10.10 6.06
CA GLU A 175 7.08 -10.54 5.33
C GLU A 175 6.40 -9.35 4.61
N PRO A 176 5.98 -9.51 3.34
CA PRO A 176 5.38 -8.43 2.55
C PRO A 176 4.14 -7.80 3.19
N GLU A 177 3.29 -8.59 3.85
CA GLU A 177 2.05 -8.13 4.48
C GLU A 177 2.28 -7.25 5.71
N ARG A 178 3.50 -7.18 6.25
CA ARG A 178 3.88 -6.27 7.33
C ARG A 178 4.67 -5.06 6.84
N CYS A 179 5.01 -5.03 5.56
CA CYS A 179 5.82 -3.96 4.97
C CYS A 179 4.92 -2.89 4.37
N TYR A 180 5.13 -1.64 4.78
CA TYR A 180 4.44 -0.48 4.27
C TYR A 180 5.40 0.44 3.55
N VAL A 181 5.08 0.75 2.29
CA VAL A 181 5.93 1.51 1.38
C VAL A 181 5.27 2.84 1.03
N PRO A 182 6.04 3.91 0.78
CA PRO A 182 5.46 5.23 0.53
C PRO A 182 4.69 5.25 -0.78
N GLN A 183 3.41 5.65 -0.75
CA GLN A 183 2.52 5.84 -1.90
C GLN A 183 1.82 7.20 -1.78
N MET A 184 2.07 8.10 -2.74
CA MET A 184 1.40 9.41 -2.85
C MET A 184 1.34 10.30 -1.58
N GLY A 185 2.16 10.05 -0.56
CA GLY A 185 2.16 10.82 0.71
C GLY A 185 1.69 10.01 1.92
N GLU A 186 1.19 8.80 1.69
CA GLU A 186 0.81 7.83 2.71
C GLU A 186 1.75 6.60 2.65
N TYR A 187 1.58 5.68 3.59
CA TYR A 187 2.27 4.41 3.64
C TYR A 187 1.27 3.29 3.44
N GLU A 188 1.34 2.63 2.29
CA GLU A 188 0.41 1.58 1.88
C GLU A 188 1.10 0.20 1.96
N ASN A 189 0.32 -0.81 2.31
CA ASN A 189 0.79 -2.17 2.49
C ASN A 189 1.31 -2.76 1.17
N LEU A 190 2.54 -3.30 1.18
CA LEU A 190 3.15 -3.87 0.00
C LEU A 190 2.34 -5.05 -0.55
N ALA A 191 1.92 -5.99 0.31
CA ALA A 191 1.17 -7.14 -0.14
C ALA A 191 -0.16 -6.76 -0.82
N TYR A 192 -0.81 -5.68 -0.36
CA TYR A 192 -1.98 -5.14 -1.04
C TYR A 192 -1.64 -4.59 -2.44
N ILE A 193 -0.59 -3.77 -2.55
CA ILE A 193 -0.19 -3.14 -3.83
C ILE A 193 0.16 -4.18 -4.90
N ILE A 194 0.77 -5.29 -4.48
CA ILE A 194 1.20 -6.38 -5.37
C ILE A 194 0.36 -7.65 -5.20
N ASP A 195 -0.89 -7.55 -4.75
CA ASP A 195 -1.75 -8.71 -4.46
C ASP A 195 -1.89 -9.65 -5.68
N ASP A 196 -2.07 -9.06 -6.87
CA ASP A 196 -2.14 -9.78 -8.16
C ASP A 196 -0.87 -10.56 -8.51
N TYR A 197 0.23 -10.35 -7.77
CA TYR A 197 1.51 -11.03 -7.97
C TYR A 197 1.64 -12.34 -7.18
N PHE A 198 0.81 -12.58 -6.15
CA PHE A 198 0.86 -13.79 -5.35
C PHE A 198 0.02 -14.93 -5.96
N PRO A 199 0.37 -16.21 -5.72
CA PRO A 199 -0.47 -17.39 -6.05
C PRO A 199 -1.85 -17.29 -5.41
N SER A 200 -1.91 -16.87 -4.15
CA SER A 200 -3.15 -16.56 -3.44
C SER A 200 -3.00 -15.26 -2.63
N PRO A 201 -4.08 -14.49 -2.42
CA PRO A 201 -4.09 -13.34 -1.52
C PRO A 201 -3.40 -13.59 -0.18
N VAL A 202 -2.41 -12.77 0.16
CA VAL A 202 -1.72 -12.79 1.46
C VAL A 202 -2.12 -11.61 2.34
N PHE A 203 -2.54 -10.50 1.74
CA PHE A 203 -2.92 -9.31 2.49
C PHE A 203 -4.24 -9.48 3.23
N GLY A 204 -5.32 -9.87 2.55
CA GLY A 204 -6.65 -10.00 3.18
C GLY A 204 -6.66 -10.92 4.41
N PRO A 205 -6.09 -12.14 4.34
CA PRO A 205 -6.01 -13.05 5.48
C PRO A 205 -5.19 -12.50 6.66
N SER A 206 -4.27 -11.56 6.43
CA SER A 206 -3.44 -10.99 7.50
C SER A 206 -4.24 -10.13 8.49
N GLY A 207 -5.41 -9.61 8.09
CA GLY A 207 -6.21 -8.67 8.89
C GLY A 207 -5.53 -7.32 9.15
N LEU A 208 -4.41 -7.03 8.48
CA LEU A 208 -3.64 -5.80 8.66
C LEU A 208 -4.27 -4.64 7.87
N PRO A 209 -4.13 -3.38 8.33
CA PRO A 209 -4.72 -2.24 7.64
C PRO A 209 -4.03 -1.99 6.30
N GLN A 210 -4.76 -1.50 5.30
CA GLN A 210 -4.19 -1.16 4.00
C GLN A 210 -3.19 0.00 4.10
N TYR A 211 -3.49 1.00 4.93
CA TYR A 211 -2.65 2.17 5.17
C TYR A 211 -2.22 2.24 6.64
N LEU A 212 -0.99 2.67 6.90
CA LEU A 212 -0.57 2.97 8.27
C LEU A 212 -1.23 4.24 8.79
N ASP A 213 -1.68 4.18 10.04
CA ASP A 213 -2.07 5.38 10.78
C ASP A 213 -0.86 6.33 10.90
N ASN A 214 -1.08 7.60 10.57
CA ASN A 214 -0.09 8.67 10.73
C ASN A 214 0.51 8.73 12.14
N ASN A 215 -0.23 8.31 13.18
CA ASN A 215 0.24 8.26 14.55
C ASN A 215 1.42 7.30 14.76
N LEU A 216 1.51 6.25 13.95
CA LEU A 216 2.58 5.26 13.95
C LEU A 216 3.82 5.73 13.19
N LEU A 217 3.71 6.78 12.36
CA LEU A 217 4.81 7.26 11.53
C LEU A 217 5.72 8.21 12.31
N GLU A 218 7.04 8.04 12.19
CA GLU A 218 8.01 9.02 12.69
C GLU A 218 7.88 10.36 11.97
N PRO A 219 8.37 11.47 12.54
CA PRO A 219 8.38 12.76 11.86
C PRO A 219 9.11 12.75 10.51
N THR A 220 8.64 13.60 9.59
CA THR A 220 9.28 13.76 8.27
C THR A 220 10.68 14.35 8.42
N ILE A 221 11.64 13.75 7.72
CA ILE A 221 13.04 14.19 7.69
C ILE A 221 13.41 14.69 6.29
N ILE A 222 14.02 15.87 6.25
CA ILE A 222 14.75 16.40 5.09
C ILE A 222 16.23 16.30 5.43
N TYR A 223 17.02 15.62 4.61
CA TYR A 223 18.44 15.39 4.90
C TYR A 223 19.28 15.46 3.63
N GLY A 224 20.59 15.57 3.80
CA GLY A 224 21.47 15.60 2.65
C GLY A 224 22.94 15.65 3.00
N THR A 225 23.74 15.86 1.97
CA THR A 225 25.18 16.08 2.06
C THR A 225 25.57 17.26 1.19
N VAL A 226 26.43 18.13 1.71
CA VAL A 226 27.05 19.22 0.96
C VAL A 226 28.39 18.74 0.42
N PHE A 227 28.63 18.94 -0.86
CA PHE A 227 29.83 18.53 -1.56
C PHE A 227 30.57 19.72 -2.16
N ASP A 228 31.88 19.61 -2.28
CA ASP A 228 32.70 20.47 -3.10
C ASP A 228 32.50 20.06 -4.56
N ALA A 229 32.11 21.02 -5.40
CA ALA A 229 31.70 20.76 -6.77
C ALA A 229 32.85 20.27 -7.68
N TYR A 230 34.11 20.64 -7.39
CA TYR A 230 35.24 20.23 -8.21
C TYR A 230 35.83 18.89 -7.76
N THR A 231 35.99 18.69 -6.46
CA THR A 231 36.63 17.50 -5.89
C THR A 231 35.64 16.37 -5.60
N GLY A 232 34.35 16.68 -5.52
CA GLY A 232 33.30 15.74 -5.10
C GLY A 232 33.37 15.34 -3.62
N LYS A 233 34.28 15.94 -2.84
CA LYS A 233 34.45 15.63 -1.41
C LYS A 233 33.36 16.30 -0.59
N ALA A 234 32.99 15.68 0.53
CA ALA A 234 32.03 16.26 1.45
C ALA A 234 32.59 17.51 2.15
N VAL A 235 31.74 18.52 2.35
CA VAL A 235 32.12 19.82 2.94
C VAL A 235 31.58 19.91 4.36
N ALA A 236 32.48 19.86 5.33
CA ALA A 236 32.17 20.10 6.73
C ALA A 236 32.09 21.61 7.04
N GLY A 237 31.26 21.99 8.01
CA GLY A 237 31.16 23.38 8.48
C GLY A 237 30.25 24.30 7.65
N ALA A 238 29.60 23.82 6.59
CA ALA A 238 28.65 24.61 5.83
C ALA A 238 27.37 24.86 6.66
N GLU A 239 26.87 26.09 6.67
CA GLU A 239 25.60 26.41 7.35
C GLU A 239 24.44 26.10 6.40
N VAL A 240 23.51 25.27 6.85
CA VAL A 240 22.29 24.91 6.13
C VAL A 240 21.10 25.52 6.85
N ILE A 241 20.24 26.22 6.11
CA ILE A 241 19.09 26.96 6.61
C ILE A 241 17.83 26.44 5.92
N LEU A 242 16.80 26.16 6.71
CA LEU A 242 15.46 25.91 6.18
C LEU A 242 14.72 27.25 6.13
N ALA A 243 14.61 27.83 4.93
CA ALA A 243 14.06 29.17 4.72
C ALA A 243 12.61 29.30 5.22
N GLY A 244 12.25 30.49 5.70
CA GLY A 244 10.96 30.72 6.36
C GLY A 244 10.85 30.07 7.75
N SER A 245 11.93 29.53 8.30
CA SER A 245 11.98 28.99 9.67
C SER A 245 13.24 29.47 10.42
N SER A 246 13.24 29.30 11.74
CA SER A 246 14.43 29.53 12.58
C SER A 246 15.40 28.33 12.59
N LYS A 247 15.12 27.26 11.85
CA LYS A 247 15.93 26.04 11.88
C LYS A 247 17.20 26.20 11.04
N ARG A 248 18.34 26.05 11.69
CA ARG A 248 19.68 26.03 11.07
C ARG A 248 20.48 24.81 11.53
N ARG A 249 21.39 24.35 10.68
CA ARG A 249 22.32 23.24 10.94
C ARG A 249 23.69 23.60 10.38
N VAL A 250 24.73 23.02 10.97
CA VAL A 250 26.09 23.04 10.41
C VAL A 250 26.39 21.62 9.95
N THR A 251 26.97 21.46 8.77
CA THR A 251 27.31 20.13 8.26
C THR A 251 28.40 19.47 9.10
N ASP A 252 28.26 18.17 9.32
CA ASP A 252 29.24 17.37 10.08
C ASP A 252 30.54 17.10 9.29
N GLU A 253 31.46 16.34 9.87
CA GLU A 253 32.74 15.95 9.24
C GLU A 253 32.58 15.18 7.91
N HIS A 254 31.39 14.63 7.65
CA HIS A 254 31.01 13.94 6.42
C HIS A 254 30.09 14.80 5.54
N GLY A 255 30.00 16.10 5.82
CA GLY A 255 29.20 17.08 5.10
C GLY A 255 27.69 16.89 5.24
N LYS A 256 27.21 16.09 6.20
CA LYS A 256 25.80 15.73 6.31
C LYS A 256 25.01 16.72 7.14
N TYR A 257 23.72 16.85 6.83
CA TYR A 257 22.76 17.61 7.61
C TYR A 257 21.39 16.93 7.61
N ALA A 258 20.54 17.26 8.61
CA ALA A 258 19.16 16.82 8.66
C ALA A 258 18.26 17.80 9.43
N PHE A 259 17.04 17.96 8.92
CA PHE A 259 15.93 18.69 9.54
C PHE A 259 14.73 17.77 9.71
N GLN A 260 14.13 17.86 10.88
CA GLN A 260 12.77 17.37 11.07
C GLN A 260 11.78 18.46 10.66
N VAL A 261 10.74 18.10 9.90
CA VAL A 261 9.62 18.98 9.55
C VAL A 261 8.30 18.33 9.95
N ASN A 262 7.35 19.15 10.39
CA ASN A 262 6.08 18.69 10.97
C ASN A 262 4.86 19.21 10.20
N LYS A 263 5.06 19.79 9.01
CA LYS A 263 3.99 20.26 8.13
C LYS A 263 4.28 19.82 6.70
N SER A 264 3.22 19.57 5.93
CA SER A 264 3.34 19.48 4.48
C SER A 264 3.49 20.87 3.87
N GLY A 265 4.02 20.94 2.66
CA GLY A 265 4.23 22.19 1.93
C GLY A 265 5.58 22.23 1.22
N SER A 266 5.86 23.38 0.62
CA SER A 266 7.14 23.63 -0.04
C SER A 266 8.17 24.17 0.95
N TYR A 267 9.36 23.58 0.93
CA TYR A 267 10.48 23.95 1.78
C TYR A 267 11.68 24.34 0.93
N GLN A 268 12.20 25.55 1.15
CA GLN A 268 13.43 25.99 0.52
C GLN A 268 14.61 25.77 1.48
N ILE A 269 15.65 25.10 1.01
CA ILE A 269 16.92 24.92 1.72
C ILE A 269 17.93 25.87 1.11
N MET A 270 18.61 26.63 1.95
CA MET A 270 19.72 27.51 1.59
C MET A 270 20.99 27.01 2.27
N VAL A 271 22.07 26.88 1.52
CA VAL A 271 23.39 26.49 2.03
C VAL A 271 24.34 27.66 1.88
N ASN A 272 24.91 28.09 3.00
CA ASN A 272 25.96 29.08 3.07
C ASN A 272 27.32 28.37 3.20
N PRO A 273 28.31 28.75 2.38
CA PRO A 273 29.62 28.13 2.39
C PRO A 273 30.42 28.41 3.68
N PRO A 274 31.28 27.47 4.13
CA PRO A 274 32.26 27.73 5.17
C PRO A 274 33.44 28.57 4.65
N PHE A 275 34.38 28.92 5.53
CA PHE A 275 35.61 29.62 5.15
C PHE A 275 36.40 28.86 4.07
N GLY A 276 36.93 29.60 3.08
CA GLY A 276 37.69 29.03 1.97
C GLY A 276 36.86 28.71 0.71
N TYR A 277 35.56 29.01 0.74
CA TYR A 277 34.65 28.92 -0.40
C TYR A 277 34.09 30.30 -0.74
N SER A 278 33.73 30.53 -2.01
CA SER A 278 33.14 31.79 -2.47
C SER A 278 31.79 32.08 -1.80
N SER A 279 31.70 33.17 -1.02
CA SER A 279 30.47 33.61 -0.33
C SER A 279 29.33 33.99 -1.29
N SER A 280 29.64 34.21 -2.57
CA SER A 280 28.63 34.49 -3.60
C SER A 280 27.82 33.26 -4.02
N GLN A 281 28.21 32.06 -3.58
CA GLN A 281 27.58 30.81 -4.00
C GLN A 281 26.75 30.21 -2.88
N THR A 282 25.45 30.51 -2.89
CA THR A 282 24.48 29.85 -2.02
C THR A 282 23.80 28.72 -2.79
N GLY A 283 23.78 27.53 -2.21
CA GLY A 283 23.02 26.40 -2.75
C GLY A 283 21.56 26.55 -2.37
N ILE A 284 20.65 26.73 -3.33
CA ILE A 284 19.20 26.82 -3.07
C ILE A 284 18.49 25.61 -3.69
N SER A 285 17.68 24.91 -2.90
CA SER A 285 16.81 23.83 -3.38
C SER A 285 15.42 23.94 -2.81
N GLU A 286 14.40 23.67 -3.62
CA GLU A 286 13.01 23.56 -3.17
C GLU A 286 12.60 22.08 -3.05
N ILE A 287 11.94 21.71 -1.94
CA ILE A 287 11.46 20.37 -1.65
C ILE A 287 9.98 20.43 -1.33
N LEU A 288 9.18 19.72 -2.12
CA LEU A 288 7.77 19.51 -1.84
C LEU A 288 7.60 18.35 -0.85
N VAL A 289 7.21 18.68 0.38
CA VAL A 289 6.86 17.70 1.41
C VAL A 289 5.37 17.41 1.33
N LYS A 290 5.02 16.18 0.93
CA LYS A 290 3.61 15.76 0.76
C LYS A 290 2.91 15.42 2.06
N SER A 291 3.65 14.94 3.06
CA SER A 291 3.11 14.57 4.38
C SER A 291 4.01 15.03 5.52
N ALA A 292 3.37 15.45 6.61
CA ALA A 292 4.01 15.91 7.83
C ALA A 292 4.71 14.77 8.61
N ARG A 293 4.33 13.51 8.37
CA ARG A 293 4.91 12.33 9.02
C ARG A 293 5.33 11.31 7.97
N GLY A 294 6.33 10.51 8.33
CA GLY A 294 6.87 9.41 7.54
C GLY A 294 7.75 9.82 6.36
N GLY A 295 7.82 11.09 5.99
CA GLY A 295 8.59 11.51 4.83
C GLY A 295 10.12 11.41 5.02
N TRP A 296 10.83 11.12 3.94
CA TRP A 296 12.28 10.96 3.92
C TRP A 296 12.87 11.54 2.64
N TYR A 297 13.19 12.84 2.68
CA TYR A 297 13.54 13.63 1.49
C TYR A 297 15.03 13.94 1.47
N ARG A 298 15.71 13.53 0.39
CA ARG A 298 17.13 13.81 0.19
C ARG A 298 17.32 15.10 -0.61
N SER A 299 18.18 15.99 -0.13
CA SER A 299 18.66 17.16 -0.91
C SER A 299 20.16 17.35 -0.74
N ASN A 300 20.92 16.99 -1.78
CA ASN A 300 22.35 17.27 -1.78
C ASN A 300 22.60 18.66 -2.37
N HIS A 301 23.67 19.31 -1.92
CA HIS A 301 24.10 20.60 -2.44
C HIS A 301 25.56 20.55 -2.85
N TYR A 302 25.94 21.39 -3.81
CA TYR A 302 27.29 21.50 -4.31
C TYR A 302 27.74 22.95 -4.21
N LEU A 303 28.89 23.17 -3.59
CA LEU A 303 29.51 24.49 -3.45
C LEU A 303 30.76 24.53 -4.32
N ASN A 304 30.98 25.59 -5.10
CA ASN A 304 32.28 25.77 -5.72
C ASN A 304 33.18 26.56 -4.74
N PRO A 305 34.42 26.11 -4.51
CA PRO A 305 35.43 26.88 -3.80
C PRO A 305 35.70 28.23 -4.46
#